data_AF-A1BC24-F1
#
_entry.id   AF-A1BC24-F1
#
_cell.length_a   1.000
_cell.length_b   1.000
_cell.length_c   1.000
_cell.angle_alpha   90.00
_cell.angle_beta   90.00
_cell.angle_gamma   90.00
#
_symmetry.space_group_name_H-M   'P 1'
#
loop_
_entity.id
_entity.type
_entity.pdbx_description
1 polymer ?
#
loop_
_entity_poly.entity_id
_entity_poly.type
_entity_poly.pdbx_seq_one_letter_code
_entity_poly.pdbx_strand_id
1 'polypeptide(L)'
;MIGGRAFRFVLAGLAALIWSAGLALGHASLIAADPPDGAVLQTAPPVLSLTFSEPARPLVARLTAATGESRLLDPPQVQGNRLIYAMPPDLDRGSHLLSWRVTSGDGHPVAGASLFSLGESTGAIQAAPGAPPATRAGLWLLRAVLVAALLIGVGGAVFRAFLSDEPRRGSPVAAGAGLLALPLVWGFQGLDLLALSPAGLLTSAPWREGAAGAPGLALAFAAAALLAACLPGRIAALLALLLAGAAAASSGHAATAAPGLLMRPAVAAHVVAAALWIGALVPLLADPARGRRGALRRFSRLIPWVLGVVLASGTAIALVQLGRPAALWSTDYGRVLLVKLGLVALMLAVALANRLLLAPRAMRGDGGPLRLAIEVELALVVLIIATVALWRYTPPPRSLPSVLPEIRLQLASPALSAEIGVSPPRVGLVSVTVSDLRVDGQPVTPKSVEVELSKPAYGLGPFRHEAAPDCGVVDAGRFLLPLDGYWVLTLRVLVSDFRVEELRDLIEIAPAS
;
A
#
# COMPACT_ATOMS: atom_id res chain seq x y z
N MET A 1 11.80 -31.78 -30.41
CA MET A 1 11.10 -32.41 -29.26
C MET A 1 11.32 -31.75 -27.89
N ILE A 2 12.31 -30.86 -27.69
CA ILE A 2 12.59 -30.22 -26.38
C ILE A 2 11.51 -29.19 -25.97
N GLY A 3 10.78 -28.59 -26.93
CA GLY A 3 9.79 -27.53 -26.66
C GLY A 3 8.60 -27.96 -25.81
N GLY A 4 8.08 -29.18 -25.98
CA GLY A 4 6.90 -29.65 -25.25
C GLY A 4 7.17 -29.98 -23.78
N ARG A 5 8.35 -30.55 -23.47
CA ARG A 5 8.74 -30.88 -22.09
C ARG A 5 9.10 -29.62 -21.29
N ALA A 6 9.89 -28.72 -21.86
CA ALA A 6 10.26 -27.46 -21.19
C ALA A 6 9.03 -26.56 -20.94
N PHE A 7 8.08 -26.51 -21.88
CA PHE A 7 6.82 -25.80 -21.70
C PHE A 7 5.97 -26.39 -20.57
N ARG A 8 5.90 -27.72 -20.45
CA ARG A 8 5.21 -28.39 -19.33
C ARG A 8 5.85 -28.09 -17.98
N PHE A 9 7.18 -27.96 -17.89
CA PHE A 9 7.86 -27.57 -16.65
C PHE A 9 7.58 -26.12 -16.24
N VAL A 10 7.48 -25.19 -17.21
CA VAL A 10 7.07 -23.81 -16.90
C VAL A 10 5.62 -23.76 -16.46
N LEU A 11 4.74 -24.50 -17.13
CA LEU A 11 3.33 -24.59 -16.74
C LEU A 11 3.18 -25.20 -15.34
N ALA A 12 3.97 -26.23 -15.03
CA ALA A 12 4.00 -26.86 -13.71
C ALA A 12 4.62 -25.95 -12.65
N GLY A 13 5.65 -25.17 -12.98
CA GLY A 13 6.24 -24.17 -12.09
C GLY A 13 5.28 -23.01 -11.81
N LEU A 14 4.57 -22.52 -12.83
CA LEU A 14 3.49 -21.55 -12.66
C LEU A 14 2.37 -22.16 -11.82
N ALA A 15 1.97 -23.41 -12.06
CA ALA A 15 0.99 -24.11 -11.23
C ALA A 15 1.45 -24.30 -9.77
N ALA A 16 2.72 -24.55 -9.52
CA ALA A 16 3.29 -24.63 -8.18
C ALA A 16 3.31 -23.26 -7.47
N LEU A 17 3.57 -22.18 -8.22
CA LEU A 17 3.42 -20.79 -7.73
C LEU A 17 1.96 -20.43 -7.44
N ILE A 18 1.02 -20.97 -8.23
CA ILE A 18 -0.43 -20.86 -7.96
C ILE A 18 -0.78 -21.59 -6.64
N TRP A 19 -0.16 -22.74 -6.39
CA TRP A 19 -0.48 -23.61 -5.25
C TRP A 19 0.22 -23.24 -3.94
N SER A 20 1.34 -22.51 -3.98
CA SER A 20 2.07 -22.06 -2.79
C SER A 20 1.39 -20.89 -2.05
N ALA A 21 0.06 -20.79 -2.17
CA ALA A 21 -0.82 -19.86 -1.47
C ALA A 21 -0.80 -20.13 0.05
N GLY A 22 0.29 -19.74 0.71
CA GLY A 22 0.27 -19.45 2.14
C GLY A 22 -0.80 -18.39 2.41
N LEU A 23 -1.44 -18.50 3.57
CA LEU A 23 -2.37 -17.51 4.09
C LEU A 23 -1.62 -16.18 4.26
N ALA A 24 -1.59 -15.38 3.21
CA ALA A 24 -1.24 -13.97 3.32
C ALA A 24 -2.47 -13.30 3.93
N LEU A 25 -2.47 -13.27 5.25
CA LEU A 25 -3.32 -12.39 6.04
C LEU A 25 -3.05 -10.95 5.56
N GLY A 26 -4.12 -10.16 5.45
CA GLY A 26 -4.18 -8.83 4.85
C GLY A 26 -3.28 -7.75 5.50
N HIS A 27 -3.84 -6.56 5.69
CA HIS A 27 -3.08 -5.42 6.21
C HIS A 27 -3.19 -5.37 7.73
N ALA A 28 -2.04 -5.30 8.41
CA ALA A 28 -1.99 -5.05 9.85
C ALA A 28 -2.43 -3.60 10.13
N SER A 29 -3.67 -3.43 10.56
CA SER A 29 -4.24 -2.17 11.05
C SER A 29 -4.28 -2.20 12.58
N LEU A 30 -4.01 -1.07 13.23
CA LEU A 30 -4.18 -0.97 14.68
C LEU A 30 -5.67 -1.15 15.03
N ILE A 31 -5.97 -2.02 15.99
CA ILE A 31 -7.32 -2.24 16.53
C ILE A 31 -7.44 -1.68 17.94
N ALA A 32 -6.39 -1.79 18.76
CA ALA A 32 -6.40 -1.30 20.13
C ALA A 32 -5.01 -0.83 20.56
N ALA A 33 -4.99 0.16 21.44
CA ALA A 33 -3.81 0.62 22.17
C ALA A 33 -4.13 0.64 23.66
N ASP A 34 -3.12 0.32 24.47
CA ASP A 34 -3.17 0.42 25.93
C ASP A 34 -1.86 1.06 26.41
N PRO A 35 -1.88 2.29 26.94
CA PRO A 35 -3.05 3.13 27.19
C PRO A 35 -3.83 3.49 25.91
N PRO A 36 -5.16 3.70 26.00
CA PRO A 36 -5.93 4.19 24.87
C PRO A 36 -5.40 5.52 24.36
N ASP A 37 -5.44 5.74 23.05
CA ASP A 37 -5.06 7.03 22.47
C ASP A 37 -5.90 8.18 23.09
N GLY A 38 -5.23 9.27 23.46
CA GLY A 38 -5.79 10.39 24.23
C GLY A 38 -5.84 10.20 25.75
N ALA A 39 -5.43 9.04 26.30
CA ALA A 39 -5.54 8.79 27.75
C ALA A 39 -4.69 9.76 28.59
N VAL A 40 -5.27 10.23 29.71
CA VAL A 40 -4.55 11.02 30.73
C VAL A 40 -4.30 10.13 31.94
N LEU A 41 -3.03 9.90 32.25
CA LEU A 41 -2.57 9.00 33.30
C LEU A 41 -1.93 9.80 34.44
N GLN A 42 -2.09 9.33 35.67
CA GLN A 42 -1.45 9.96 36.83
C GLN A 42 0.03 9.62 36.94
N THR A 43 0.42 8.44 36.46
CA THR A 43 1.79 7.92 36.51
C THR A 43 2.19 7.34 35.16
N ALA A 44 3.49 7.37 34.84
CA ALA A 44 4.01 6.75 33.64
C ALA A 44 3.65 5.25 33.59
N PRO A 45 3.06 4.75 32.49
CA PRO A 45 2.75 3.33 32.37
C PRO A 45 4.08 2.57 32.19
N PRO A 46 4.26 1.39 32.80
CA PRO A 46 5.50 0.62 32.66
C PRO A 46 5.68 0.07 31.24
N VAL A 47 4.57 -0.16 30.55
CA VAL A 47 4.52 -0.67 29.17
C VAL A 47 3.43 0.05 28.38
N LEU A 48 3.61 0.11 27.07
CA LEU A 48 2.58 0.49 26.12
C LEU A 48 2.39 -0.65 25.13
N SER A 49 1.16 -1.08 24.93
CA SER A 49 0.84 -2.17 24.01
C SER A 49 -0.03 -1.72 22.83
N LEU A 50 0.31 -2.23 21.64
CA LEU A 50 -0.40 -2.01 20.40
C LEU A 50 -0.89 -3.36 19.86
N THR A 51 -2.20 -3.50 19.65
CA THR A 51 -2.82 -4.71 19.10
C THR A 51 -3.27 -4.45 17.67
N PHE A 52 -2.81 -5.27 16.74
CA PHE A 52 -3.12 -5.17 15.31
C PHE A 52 -4.17 -6.20 14.89
N SER A 53 -4.82 -5.98 13.76
CA SER A 53 -5.73 -6.96 13.12
C SER A 53 -5.06 -8.29 12.83
N GLU A 54 -3.75 -8.25 12.57
CA GLU A 54 -2.94 -9.38 12.14
C GLU A 54 -1.52 -9.23 12.67
N PRO A 55 -0.72 -10.31 12.71
CA PRO A 55 0.68 -10.24 13.10
C PRO A 55 1.45 -9.18 12.29
N ALA A 56 2.04 -8.22 13.01
CA ALA A 56 2.83 -7.14 12.43
C ALA A 56 4.29 -7.26 12.89
N ARG A 57 5.24 -7.06 11.97
CA ARG A 57 6.67 -7.02 12.36
C ARG A 57 7.04 -5.58 12.78
N PRO A 58 7.55 -5.35 13.99
CA PRO A 58 8.02 -4.05 14.42
C PRO A 58 9.24 -3.61 13.59
N LEU A 59 9.30 -2.33 13.22
CA LEU A 59 10.46 -1.72 12.57
C LEU A 59 11.12 -0.67 13.47
N VAL A 60 10.37 0.37 13.83
CA VAL A 60 10.86 1.49 14.63
C VAL A 60 9.71 2.09 15.42
N ALA A 61 9.96 2.48 16.66
CA ALA A 61 9.02 3.26 17.46
C ALA A 61 9.75 4.40 18.16
N ARG A 62 9.12 5.58 18.22
CA ARG A 62 9.67 6.77 18.86
C ARG A 62 8.64 7.35 19.80
N LEU A 63 9.11 7.76 20.96
CA LEU A 63 8.34 8.53 21.91
C LEU A 63 8.77 9.99 21.78
N THR A 64 7.82 10.88 21.52
CA THR A 64 8.07 12.32 21.41
C THR A 64 7.30 13.05 22.51
N ALA A 65 8.01 13.79 23.35
CA ALA A 65 7.43 14.61 24.40
C ALA A 65 6.88 15.93 23.83
N ALA A 66 6.02 16.61 24.60
CA ALA A 66 5.50 17.93 24.23
C ALA A 66 6.58 19.00 24.04
N THR A 67 7.76 18.82 24.65
CA THR A 67 8.95 19.68 24.45
C THR A 67 9.55 19.55 23.05
N GLY A 68 9.14 18.56 22.26
CA GLY A 68 9.70 18.21 20.96
C GLY A 68 10.87 17.22 21.05
N GLU A 69 11.33 16.86 22.24
CA GLU A 69 12.34 15.82 22.42
C GLU A 69 11.80 14.46 21.97
N SER A 70 12.54 13.77 21.10
CA SER A 70 12.14 12.47 20.55
C SER A 70 13.19 11.40 20.86
N ARG A 71 12.73 10.33 21.50
CA ARG A 71 13.55 9.18 21.90
C ARG A 71 13.16 7.94 21.09
N LEU A 72 14.16 7.23 20.58
CA LEU A 72 13.95 5.92 19.98
C LEU A 72 13.69 4.89 21.09
N LEU A 73 12.65 4.08 20.92
CA LEU A 73 12.36 2.97 21.82
C LEU A 73 13.07 1.69 21.38
N ASP A 74 13.36 0.85 22.37
CA ASP A 74 13.87 -0.50 22.13
C ASP A 74 12.81 -1.36 21.40
N PRO A 75 13.24 -2.43 20.70
CA PRO A 75 12.31 -3.36 20.05
C PRO A 75 11.28 -3.93 21.05
N PRO A 76 9.99 -4.02 20.66
CA PRO A 76 8.95 -4.50 21.55
C PRO A 76 9.04 -6.02 21.74
N GLN A 77 8.44 -6.51 22.82
CA GLN A 77 8.06 -7.92 22.90
C GLN A 77 6.90 -8.19 21.96
N VAL A 78 6.99 -9.24 21.15
CA VAL A 78 5.97 -9.63 20.17
C VAL A 78 5.18 -10.82 20.70
N GLN A 79 3.86 -10.64 20.87
CA GLN A 79 2.94 -11.69 21.32
C GLN A 79 1.78 -11.80 20.32
N GLY A 80 1.91 -12.68 19.32
CA GLY A 80 0.91 -12.82 18.25
C GLY A 80 0.80 -11.54 17.40
N ASN A 81 -0.36 -10.87 17.49
CA ASN A 81 -0.64 -9.58 16.85
C ASN A 81 -0.47 -8.38 17.80
N ARG A 82 0.05 -8.59 19.02
CA ARG A 82 0.30 -7.54 20.02
C ARG A 82 1.79 -7.22 20.11
N LEU A 83 2.12 -5.94 20.06
CA LEU A 83 3.46 -5.38 20.27
C LEU A 83 3.49 -4.66 21.61
N ILE A 84 4.42 -5.02 22.49
CA ILE A 84 4.53 -4.47 23.85
C ILE A 84 5.86 -3.75 23.99
N TYR A 85 5.81 -2.42 24.10
CA TYR A 85 6.96 -1.54 24.28
C TYR A 85 7.17 -1.27 25.76
N ALA A 86 8.41 -1.45 26.24
CA ALA A 86 8.79 -0.96 27.56
C ALA A 86 8.91 0.56 27.51
N MET A 87 8.29 1.24 28.46
CA MET A 87 8.34 2.70 28.53
C MET A 87 9.54 3.14 29.38
N PRO A 88 10.22 4.24 29.01
CA PRO A 88 11.21 4.84 29.89
C PRO A 88 10.57 5.17 31.25
N PRO A 89 11.26 4.93 32.38
CA PRO A 89 10.73 5.23 33.71
C PRO A 89 10.69 6.73 34.00
N ASP A 90 11.43 7.53 33.24
CA ASP A 90 11.72 8.95 33.40
C ASP A 90 10.92 9.83 32.43
N LEU A 91 9.60 9.63 32.37
CA LEU A 91 8.74 10.47 31.53
C LEU A 91 8.28 11.72 32.28
N ASP A 92 8.52 12.88 31.67
CA ASP A 92 8.03 14.16 32.16
C ASP A 92 6.49 14.23 32.18
N ARG A 93 5.94 15.13 33.00
CA ARG A 93 4.52 15.49 32.92
C ARG A 93 4.20 16.17 31.58
N GLY A 94 2.96 16.00 31.13
CA GLY A 94 2.48 16.53 29.85
C GLY A 94 2.19 15.44 28.83
N SER A 95 1.88 15.86 27.60
CA SER A 95 1.56 14.96 26.49
C SER A 95 2.80 14.27 25.91
N HIS A 96 2.62 13.02 25.48
CA HIS A 96 3.61 12.15 24.86
C HIS A 96 2.98 11.45 23.65
N LEU A 97 3.68 11.48 22.52
CA LEU A 97 3.28 10.84 21.28
C LEU A 97 4.15 9.62 21.01
N LEU A 98 3.55 8.43 21.08
CA LEU A 98 4.16 7.24 20.52
C LEU A 98 3.89 7.21 19.02
N SER A 99 4.94 7.27 18.21
CA SER A 99 4.87 6.99 16.78
C SER A 99 5.55 5.65 16.47
N TRP A 100 4.99 4.87 15.56
CA TRP A 100 5.58 3.58 15.17
C TRP A 100 5.54 3.36 13.66
N ARG A 101 6.39 2.43 13.22
CA ARG A 101 6.33 1.79 11.91
C ARG A 101 6.42 0.29 12.10
N VAL A 102 5.56 -0.42 11.41
CA VAL A 102 5.51 -1.88 11.35
C VAL A 102 5.42 -2.30 9.89
N THR A 103 5.74 -3.56 9.57
CA THR A 103 5.35 -4.16 8.29
C THR A 103 4.29 -5.22 8.49
N SER A 104 3.25 -5.17 7.67
CA SER A 104 2.29 -6.27 7.47
C SER A 104 2.95 -7.46 6.76
N GLY A 105 2.24 -8.60 6.71
CA GLY A 105 2.72 -9.82 6.05
C GLY A 105 3.09 -9.63 4.57
N ASP A 106 2.51 -8.63 3.90
CA ASP A 106 2.81 -8.27 2.50
C ASP A 106 4.07 -7.40 2.31
N GLY A 107 4.66 -6.94 3.41
CA GLY A 107 5.86 -6.11 3.43
C GLY A 107 5.64 -4.62 3.16
N HIS A 108 4.39 -4.15 3.19
CA HIS A 108 4.12 -2.72 3.19
C HIS A 108 4.35 -2.10 4.58
N PRO A 109 5.03 -0.94 4.66
CA PRO A 109 5.17 -0.23 5.92
C PRO A 109 3.84 0.42 6.28
N VAL A 110 3.36 0.13 7.48
CA VAL A 110 2.25 0.83 8.12
C VAL A 110 2.84 1.70 9.21
N ALA A 111 2.50 2.98 9.19
CA ALA A 111 2.85 3.91 10.25
C ALA A 111 1.59 4.32 11.00
N GLY A 112 1.75 4.60 12.30
CA GLY A 112 0.69 5.14 13.12
C GLY A 112 1.26 5.92 14.30
N ALA A 113 0.37 6.58 15.02
CA ALA A 113 0.72 7.26 16.25
C ALA A 113 -0.41 7.15 17.28
N SER A 114 -0.05 7.25 18.56
CA SER A 114 -0.95 7.20 19.71
C SER A 114 -0.44 8.22 20.72
N LEU A 115 -1.31 9.12 21.15
CA LEU A 115 -1.06 10.14 22.15
C LEU A 115 -1.49 9.62 23.53
N PHE A 116 -0.75 9.96 24.57
CA PHE A 116 -1.21 9.86 25.96
C PHE A 116 -0.59 11.03 26.75
N SER A 117 -1.13 11.35 27.92
CA SER A 117 -0.64 12.47 28.74
C SER A 117 -0.40 12.04 30.18
N LEU A 118 0.62 12.61 30.83
CA LEU A 118 0.94 12.37 32.23
C LEU A 118 0.58 13.59 33.07
N GLY A 119 -0.41 13.45 33.96
CA GLY A 119 -0.93 14.50 34.82
C GLY A 119 -1.83 15.51 34.11
N GLU A 120 -1.34 16.14 33.04
CA GLU A 120 -2.06 17.15 32.27
C GLU A 120 -1.86 16.97 30.76
N SER A 121 -2.86 17.33 29.97
CA SER A 121 -2.77 17.39 28.52
C SER A 121 -2.17 18.73 28.09
N THR A 122 -1.05 18.71 27.38
CA THR A 122 -0.34 19.92 26.93
C THR A 122 -0.53 20.20 25.44
N GLY A 123 -1.41 19.44 24.76
CA GLY A 123 -1.86 19.71 23.40
C GLY A 123 -1.22 18.84 22.30
N ALA A 124 -1.41 19.24 21.05
CA ALA A 124 -1.03 18.46 19.88
C ALA A 124 0.50 18.41 19.68
N ILE A 125 1.04 17.19 19.54
CA ILE A 125 2.44 16.93 19.25
C ILE A 125 2.58 16.60 17.77
N GLN A 126 3.50 17.26 17.07
CA GLN A 126 3.79 16.91 15.68
C GLN A 126 4.48 15.55 15.59
N ALA A 127 3.88 14.63 14.84
CA ALA A 127 4.50 13.34 14.55
C ALA A 127 5.81 13.51 13.77
N ALA A 128 6.78 12.63 14.06
CA ALA A 128 8.03 12.62 13.32
C ALA A 128 7.76 12.41 11.81
N PRO A 129 8.44 13.16 10.93
CA PRO A 129 8.23 13.04 9.49
C PRO A 129 8.56 11.63 8.98
N GLY A 130 7.80 11.17 7.98
CA GLY A 130 8.08 9.93 7.26
C GLY A 130 9.38 10.00 6.45
N ALA A 131 9.65 8.97 5.65
CA ALA A 131 10.87 8.90 4.84
C ALA A 131 11.08 10.21 4.02
N PRO A 132 12.29 10.81 4.07
CA PRO A 132 12.57 12.05 3.37
C PRO A 132 12.23 11.98 1.87
N PRO A 133 11.88 13.11 1.22
CA PRO A 133 11.57 13.13 -0.21
C PRO A 133 12.66 12.50 -1.08
N ALA A 134 13.94 12.71 -0.74
CA ALA A 134 15.07 12.10 -1.45
C ALA A 134 15.07 10.56 -1.39
N THR A 135 14.76 9.99 -0.21
CA THR A 135 14.64 8.53 -0.04
C THR A 135 13.49 7.99 -0.88
N ARG A 136 12.33 8.66 -0.85
CA ARG A 136 11.15 8.25 -1.63
C ARG A 136 11.39 8.34 -3.13
N ALA A 137 11.93 9.47 -3.61
CA ALA A 137 12.26 9.66 -5.02
C ALA A 137 13.32 8.66 -5.50
N GLY A 138 14.36 8.42 -4.70
CA GLY A 138 15.40 7.44 -5.00
C GLY A 138 14.85 6.02 -5.09
N LEU A 139 14.02 5.60 -4.13
CA LEU A 139 13.39 4.28 -4.17
C LEU A 139 12.44 4.13 -5.37
N TRP A 140 11.64 5.15 -5.67
CA TRP A 140 10.77 5.19 -6.85
C TRP A 140 11.57 4.97 -8.14
N LEU A 141 12.64 5.74 -8.34
CA LEU A 141 13.49 5.66 -9.53
C LEU A 141 14.16 4.28 -9.63
N LEU A 142 14.78 3.81 -8.54
CA LEU A 142 15.47 2.53 -8.51
C LEU A 142 14.52 1.35 -8.76
N ARG A 143 13.30 1.41 -8.22
CA ARG A 143 12.27 0.40 -8.52
C ARG A 143 11.81 0.47 -9.98
N ALA A 144 11.64 1.66 -10.55
CA ALA A 144 11.31 1.81 -11.96
C ALA A 144 12.41 1.20 -12.85
N VAL A 145 13.68 1.44 -12.53
CA VAL A 145 14.83 0.83 -13.21
C VAL A 145 14.83 -0.69 -13.06
N LEU A 146 14.61 -1.22 -11.85
CA LEU A 146 14.56 -2.67 -11.60
C LEU A 146 13.42 -3.34 -12.39
N VAL A 147 12.23 -2.74 -12.40
CA VAL A 147 11.09 -3.25 -13.16
C VAL A 147 11.38 -3.21 -14.67
N ALA A 148 11.94 -2.12 -15.18
CA ALA A 148 12.36 -2.04 -16.58
C ALA A 148 13.40 -3.10 -16.93
N ALA A 149 14.40 -3.31 -16.07
CA ALA A 149 15.42 -4.34 -16.24
C ALA A 149 14.83 -5.76 -16.22
N LEU A 150 13.86 -6.04 -15.35
CA LEU A 150 13.14 -7.31 -15.33
C LEU A 150 12.36 -7.52 -16.63
N LEU A 151 11.53 -6.57 -17.02
CA LEU A 151 10.67 -6.71 -18.21
C LEU A 151 11.50 -6.81 -19.50
N ILE A 152 12.47 -5.90 -19.68
CA ILE A 152 13.31 -5.84 -20.88
C ILE A 152 14.37 -6.95 -20.88
N GLY A 153 15.04 -7.18 -19.75
CA GLY A 153 16.10 -8.18 -19.63
C GLY A 153 15.59 -9.61 -19.75
N VAL A 154 14.56 -9.96 -18.98
CA VAL A 154 13.96 -11.31 -19.00
C VAL A 154 13.23 -11.55 -20.31
N GLY A 155 12.39 -10.61 -20.74
CA GLY A 155 11.68 -10.73 -22.02
C GLY A 155 12.63 -10.77 -23.21
N GLY A 156 13.72 -9.99 -23.19
CA GLY A 156 14.78 -10.03 -24.18
C GLY A 156 15.51 -11.39 -24.21
N ALA A 157 15.74 -12.01 -23.05
CA ALA A 157 16.30 -13.36 -22.99
C ALA A 157 15.37 -14.40 -23.62
N VAL A 158 14.05 -14.33 -23.36
CA VAL A 158 13.06 -15.18 -24.03
C VAL A 158 13.02 -14.92 -25.53
N PHE A 159 13.04 -13.65 -25.94
CA PHE A 159 13.09 -13.29 -27.36
C PHE A 159 14.29 -13.93 -28.06
N ARG A 160 15.49 -13.81 -27.49
CA ARG A 160 16.70 -14.44 -28.04
C ARG A 160 16.59 -15.96 -28.11
N ALA A 161 16.02 -16.60 -27.09
CA ALA A 161 15.98 -18.06 -27.02
C ALA A 161 14.93 -18.72 -27.92
N PHE A 162 13.85 -18.01 -28.25
CA PHE A 162 12.67 -18.57 -28.93
C PHE A 162 12.27 -17.84 -30.21
N LEU A 163 12.53 -16.54 -30.32
CA LEU A 163 12.05 -15.70 -31.41
C LEU A 163 13.14 -15.21 -32.36
N SER A 164 14.41 -15.11 -31.95
CA SER A 164 15.51 -14.74 -32.85
C SER A 164 16.08 -15.96 -33.59
N ASP A 165 16.55 -15.74 -34.82
CA ASP A 165 17.25 -16.77 -35.59
C ASP A 165 18.74 -16.89 -35.18
N GLU A 166 19.29 -15.84 -34.55
CA GLU A 166 20.64 -15.82 -34.00
C GLU A 166 20.62 -15.63 -32.46
N PRO A 167 20.40 -16.71 -31.68
CA PRO A 167 20.20 -16.64 -30.22
C PRO A 167 21.41 -16.13 -29.43
N ARG A 168 22.61 -16.07 -30.04
CA ARG A 168 23.90 -15.79 -29.37
C ARG A 168 24.38 -14.33 -29.44
N ARG A 169 23.75 -13.45 -30.24
CA ARG A 169 24.30 -12.11 -30.55
C ARG A 169 23.72 -10.93 -29.77
N GLY A 170 22.76 -11.12 -28.87
CA GLY A 170 22.15 -10.01 -28.13
C GLY A 170 22.75 -9.82 -26.74
N SER A 171 23.31 -8.64 -26.45
CA SER A 171 23.88 -8.30 -25.14
C SER A 171 22.80 -8.22 -24.03
N PRO A 172 22.99 -8.81 -22.84
CA PRO A 172 22.06 -8.72 -21.71
C PRO A 172 22.16 -7.38 -20.95
N VAL A 173 22.33 -6.25 -21.65
CA VAL A 173 22.58 -4.92 -21.03
C VAL A 173 21.52 -4.55 -20.00
N ALA A 174 20.23 -4.71 -20.33
CA ALA A 174 19.15 -4.39 -19.40
C ALA A 174 19.19 -5.26 -18.14
N ALA A 175 19.50 -6.56 -18.28
CA ALA A 175 19.62 -7.47 -17.15
C ALA A 175 20.84 -7.10 -16.27
N GLY A 176 21.98 -6.79 -16.89
CA GLY A 176 23.17 -6.30 -16.21
C GLY A 176 22.93 -4.99 -15.44
N ALA A 177 22.24 -4.03 -16.06
CA ALA A 177 21.87 -2.77 -15.41
C ALA A 177 20.96 -2.99 -14.19
N GLY A 178 20.00 -3.92 -14.27
CA GLY A 178 19.19 -4.33 -13.13
C GLY A 178 20.01 -4.95 -11.99
N LEU A 179 20.98 -5.81 -12.32
CA LEU A 179 21.88 -6.42 -11.34
C LEU A 179 22.73 -5.37 -10.61
N LEU A 180 23.18 -4.33 -11.32
CA LEU A 180 23.92 -3.21 -10.73
C LEU A 180 23.02 -2.32 -9.85
N ALA A 181 21.74 -2.17 -10.19
CA ALA A 181 20.79 -1.37 -9.42
C ALA A 181 20.28 -2.09 -8.16
N LEU A 182 20.29 -3.43 -8.12
CA LEU A 182 19.71 -4.24 -7.04
C LEU A 182 20.21 -3.89 -5.63
N PRO A 183 21.53 -3.73 -5.37
CA PRO A 183 22.02 -3.34 -4.05
C PRO A 183 21.44 -1.98 -3.61
N LEU A 184 21.30 -1.03 -4.53
CA LEU A 184 20.70 0.28 -4.23
C LEU A 184 19.21 0.14 -3.93
N VAL A 185 18.45 -0.65 -4.70
CA VAL A 185 17.03 -0.92 -4.42
C VAL A 185 16.87 -1.52 -3.02
N TRP A 186 17.72 -2.49 -2.68
CA TRP A 186 17.74 -3.14 -1.38
C TRP A 186 17.98 -2.12 -0.25
N GLY A 187 19.04 -1.32 -0.35
CA GLY A 187 19.34 -0.29 0.65
C GLY A 187 18.22 0.75 0.79
N PHE A 188 17.75 1.32 -0.33
CA PHE A 188 16.69 2.33 -0.33
C PHE A 188 15.33 1.81 0.17
N GLN A 189 15.04 0.52 -0.03
CA GLN A 189 13.87 -0.10 0.56
C GLN A 189 13.96 -0.11 2.09
N GLY A 190 15.13 -0.46 2.63
CA GLY A 190 15.38 -0.39 4.08
C GLY A 190 15.26 1.03 4.64
N LEU A 191 15.78 2.03 3.93
CA LEU A 191 15.63 3.43 4.31
C LEU A 191 14.16 3.85 4.37
N ASP A 192 13.36 3.47 3.38
CA ASP A 192 11.92 3.75 3.34
C ASP A 192 11.15 3.06 4.47
N LEU A 193 11.50 1.81 4.78
CA LEU A 193 10.94 1.08 5.92
C LEU A 193 11.25 1.78 7.25
N LEU A 194 12.49 2.25 7.43
CA LEU A 194 12.96 2.89 8.67
C LEU A 194 12.74 4.41 8.73
N ALA A 195 12.20 5.02 7.67
CA ALA A 195 12.07 6.47 7.52
C ALA A 195 13.41 7.24 7.63
N LEU A 196 14.48 6.69 7.06
CA LEU A 196 15.83 7.27 7.11
C LEU A 196 16.19 8.05 5.84
N SER A 197 17.12 9.01 5.98
CA SER A 197 17.72 9.72 4.84
C SER A 197 18.75 8.84 4.10
N PRO A 198 19.18 9.21 2.88
CA PRO A 198 20.18 8.45 2.13
C PRO A 198 21.51 8.21 2.87
N ALA A 199 21.88 9.09 3.80
CA ALA A 199 23.06 8.90 4.65
C ALA A 199 22.98 7.62 5.51
N GLY A 200 21.77 7.12 5.78
CA GLY A 200 21.53 5.89 6.52
C GLY A 200 22.13 4.64 5.85
N LEU A 201 22.44 4.67 4.54
CA LEU A 201 23.10 3.55 3.84
C LEU A 201 24.48 3.20 4.41
N LEU A 202 25.09 4.12 5.16
CA LEU A 202 26.37 3.91 5.86
C LEU A 202 26.22 3.03 7.12
N THR A 203 25.00 2.73 7.54
CA THR A 203 24.68 1.89 8.71
C THR A 203 24.14 0.54 8.27
N SER A 204 24.18 -0.48 9.15
CA SER A 204 23.70 -1.83 8.82
C SER A 204 22.16 -1.98 8.85
N ALA A 205 21.45 -1.06 9.51
CA ALA A 205 20.01 -1.21 9.75
C ALA A 205 19.15 -1.24 8.47
N PRO A 206 19.34 -0.34 7.48
CA PRO A 206 18.57 -0.38 6.23
C PRO A 206 18.79 -1.69 5.46
N TRP A 207 20.01 -2.20 5.44
CA TRP A 207 20.32 -3.45 4.74
C TRP A 207 19.62 -4.65 5.37
N ARG A 208 19.64 -4.75 6.71
CA ARG A 208 18.93 -5.81 7.44
C ARG A 208 17.43 -5.76 7.19
N GLU A 209 16.82 -4.59 7.35
CA GLU A 209 15.37 -4.44 7.19
C GLU A 209 14.91 -4.61 5.75
N GLY A 210 15.69 -4.10 4.79
CA GLY A 210 15.41 -4.25 3.36
C GLY A 210 15.51 -5.70 2.86
N ALA A 211 16.31 -6.55 3.53
CA ALA A 211 16.49 -7.96 3.20
C ALA A 211 15.38 -8.86 3.73
N ALA A 212 14.62 -8.38 4.70
CA ALA A 212 13.77 -9.22 5.51
C ALA A 212 12.32 -9.22 5.00
N GLY A 213 11.61 -10.32 5.24
CA GLY A 213 10.20 -10.47 4.87
C GLY A 213 9.95 -10.62 3.36
N ALA A 214 8.69 -10.45 2.97
CA ALA A 214 8.22 -10.58 1.58
C ALA A 214 8.98 -9.71 0.55
N PRO A 215 9.31 -8.43 0.84
CA PRO A 215 10.03 -7.57 -0.11
C PRO A 215 11.48 -8.04 -0.36
N GLY A 216 12.16 -8.57 0.66
CA GLY A 216 13.49 -9.13 0.51
C GLY A 216 13.50 -10.40 -0.34
N LEU A 217 12.51 -11.27 -0.14
CA LEU A 217 12.31 -12.47 -0.97
C LEU A 217 12.02 -12.10 -2.44
N ALA A 218 11.22 -11.06 -2.68
CA ALA A 218 10.98 -10.55 -4.03
C ALA A 218 12.26 -10.07 -4.72
N LEU A 219 13.14 -9.37 -4.00
CA LEU A 219 14.44 -8.94 -4.51
C LEU A 219 15.36 -10.12 -4.82
N ALA A 220 15.35 -11.18 -3.99
CA ALA A 220 16.11 -12.40 -4.25
C ALA A 220 15.65 -13.11 -5.53
N PHE A 221 14.33 -13.24 -5.73
CA PHE A 221 13.79 -13.78 -6.99
C PHE A 221 14.10 -12.88 -8.19
N ALA A 222 14.03 -11.56 -8.04
CA ALA A 222 14.41 -10.62 -9.09
C ALA A 222 15.89 -10.76 -9.47
N ALA A 223 16.78 -10.89 -8.48
CA ALA A 223 18.21 -11.14 -8.72
C ALA A 223 18.44 -12.43 -9.50
N ALA A 224 17.81 -13.54 -9.06
CA ALA A 224 17.91 -14.83 -9.72
C ALA A 224 17.34 -14.78 -11.15
N ALA A 225 16.24 -14.05 -11.36
CA ALA A 225 15.65 -13.85 -12.69
C ALA A 225 16.62 -13.11 -13.64
N LEU A 226 17.23 -12.03 -13.17
CA LEU A 226 18.18 -11.24 -13.97
C LEU A 226 19.47 -12.01 -14.25
N LEU A 227 20.01 -12.76 -13.27
CA LEU A 227 21.14 -13.66 -13.48
C LEU A 227 20.82 -14.73 -14.53
N ALA A 228 19.66 -15.37 -14.43
CA ALA A 228 19.21 -16.36 -15.41
C ALA A 228 19.01 -15.74 -16.81
N ALA A 229 18.55 -14.48 -16.91
CA ALA A 229 18.40 -13.77 -18.17
C ALA A 229 19.73 -13.43 -18.87
N CYS A 230 20.84 -13.38 -18.12
CA CYS A 230 22.19 -13.24 -18.66
C CYS A 230 22.73 -14.55 -19.25
N LEU A 231 22.19 -15.70 -18.86
CA LEU A 231 22.63 -17.00 -19.34
C LEU A 231 22.01 -17.32 -20.72
N PRO A 232 22.77 -17.92 -21.65
CA PRO A 232 22.22 -18.34 -22.93
C PRO A 232 21.35 -19.59 -22.78
N GLY A 233 20.38 -19.74 -23.69
CA GLY A 233 19.61 -20.97 -23.86
C GLY A 233 18.19 -20.92 -23.32
N ARG A 234 17.37 -21.88 -23.80
CA ARG A 234 15.92 -21.91 -23.56
C ARG A 234 15.56 -22.17 -22.10
N ILE A 235 16.30 -23.05 -21.42
CA ILE A 235 16.04 -23.37 -20.01
C ILE A 235 16.28 -22.16 -19.12
N ALA A 236 17.41 -21.46 -19.32
CA ALA A 236 17.73 -20.23 -18.60
C ALA A 236 16.68 -19.13 -18.83
N ALA A 237 16.25 -18.92 -20.07
CA ALA A 237 15.22 -17.93 -20.39
C ALA A 237 13.86 -18.25 -19.74
N LEU A 238 13.46 -19.53 -19.71
CA LEU A 238 12.23 -19.96 -19.05
C LEU A 238 12.32 -19.85 -17.52
N LEU A 239 13.48 -20.18 -16.95
CA LEU A 239 13.76 -20.01 -15.53
C LEU A 239 13.70 -18.53 -15.14
N ALA A 240 14.32 -17.65 -15.93
CA ALA A 240 14.26 -16.21 -15.72
C ALA A 240 12.81 -15.69 -15.72
N LEU A 241 11.98 -16.18 -16.64
CA LEU A 241 10.56 -15.82 -16.73
C LEU A 241 9.77 -16.30 -15.51
N LEU A 242 10.00 -17.54 -15.07
CA LEU A 242 9.38 -18.11 -13.87
C LEU A 242 9.75 -17.32 -12.61
N LEU A 243 11.04 -17.01 -12.45
CA LEU A 243 11.55 -16.25 -11.30
C LEU A 243 11.06 -14.80 -11.30
N ALA A 244 10.89 -14.16 -12.46
CA ALA A 244 10.28 -12.84 -12.55
C ALA A 244 8.80 -12.86 -12.10
N GLY A 245 8.05 -13.90 -12.49
CA GLY A 245 6.69 -14.13 -11.99
C GLY A 245 6.66 -14.37 -10.48
N ALA A 246 7.61 -15.16 -9.95
CA ALA A 246 7.75 -15.43 -8.52
C ALA A 246 8.07 -14.15 -7.72
N ALA A 247 8.97 -13.30 -8.23
CA ALA A 247 9.30 -12.02 -7.63
C ALA A 247 8.07 -11.10 -7.51
N ALA A 248 7.22 -11.08 -8.55
CA ALA A 248 5.99 -10.30 -8.54
C ALA A 248 4.92 -10.88 -7.59
N ALA A 249 4.86 -12.21 -7.45
CA ALA A 249 3.87 -12.89 -6.61
C ALA A 249 4.27 -12.97 -5.12
N SER A 250 5.51 -12.64 -4.78
CA SER A 250 6.01 -12.75 -3.40
C SER A 250 5.83 -11.50 -2.56
N SER A 251 5.49 -10.35 -3.15
CA SER A 251 5.35 -9.07 -2.41
C SER A 251 4.39 -8.09 -3.08
N GLY A 252 3.90 -7.14 -2.29
CA GLY A 252 3.09 -6.02 -2.75
C GLY A 252 1.59 -6.30 -2.67
N HIS A 253 0.82 -5.22 -2.56
CA HIS A 253 -0.61 -5.29 -2.28
C HIS A 253 -1.38 -6.24 -3.20
N ALA A 254 -1.14 -6.20 -4.51
CA ALA A 254 -1.89 -7.04 -5.44
C ALA A 254 -1.62 -8.54 -5.21
N ALA A 255 -0.39 -8.93 -4.86
CA ALA A 255 -0.04 -10.34 -4.67
C ALA A 255 -0.60 -10.90 -3.36
N THR A 256 -0.86 -10.06 -2.36
CA THR A 256 -1.37 -10.46 -1.04
C THR A 256 -2.87 -10.23 -0.87
N ALA A 257 -3.56 -9.85 -1.94
CA ALA A 257 -5.00 -9.66 -1.94
C ALA A 257 -5.75 -11.01 -1.82
N ALA A 258 -6.81 -11.03 -1.02
CA ALA A 258 -7.79 -12.12 -1.05
C ALA A 258 -8.72 -11.99 -2.28
N PRO A 259 -9.10 -13.09 -2.94
CA PRO A 259 -8.64 -14.46 -2.70
C PRO A 259 -7.24 -14.72 -3.29
N GLY A 260 -6.32 -15.27 -2.48
CA GLY A 260 -4.91 -15.44 -2.86
C GLY A 260 -4.67 -16.36 -4.06
N LEU A 261 -5.53 -17.39 -4.22
CA LEU A 261 -5.51 -18.31 -5.37
C LEU A 261 -5.86 -17.64 -6.71
N LEU A 262 -6.49 -16.47 -6.70
CA LEU A 262 -6.74 -15.68 -7.90
C LEU A 262 -5.65 -14.62 -8.10
N MET A 263 -5.29 -13.93 -7.02
CA MET A 263 -4.51 -12.70 -7.10
C MET A 263 -3.02 -12.94 -7.32
N ARG A 264 -2.39 -13.91 -6.65
CA ARG A 264 -0.97 -14.25 -6.90
C ARG A 264 -0.75 -14.72 -8.34
N PRO A 265 -1.59 -15.63 -8.89
CA PRO A 265 -1.45 -16.04 -10.28
C PRO A 265 -1.71 -14.90 -11.26
N ALA A 266 -2.72 -14.06 -11.01
CA ALA A 266 -3.00 -12.93 -11.87
C ALA A 266 -1.81 -11.97 -11.93
N VAL A 267 -1.20 -11.64 -10.78
CA VAL A 267 -0.01 -10.77 -10.74
C VAL A 267 1.19 -11.40 -11.45
N ALA A 268 1.48 -12.68 -11.19
CA ALA A 268 2.55 -13.40 -11.88
C ALA A 268 2.34 -13.44 -13.39
N ALA A 269 1.13 -13.81 -13.83
CA ALA A 269 0.75 -13.88 -15.24
C ALA A 269 0.83 -12.50 -15.92
N HIS A 270 0.41 -11.45 -15.23
CA HIS A 270 0.49 -10.08 -15.73
C HIS A 270 1.94 -9.66 -16.00
N VAL A 271 2.84 -9.88 -15.03
CA VAL A 271 4.26 -9.52 -15.15
C VAL A 271 4.97 -10.38 -16.20
N VAL A 272 4.70 -11.69 -16.22
CA VAL A 272 5.24 -12.61 -17.24
C VAL A 272 4.81 -12.18 -18.64
N ALA A 273 3.52 -11.91 -18.85
CA ALA A 273 3.01 -11.49 -20.14
C ALA A 273 3.53 -10.10 -20.55
N ALA A 274 3.62 -9.17 -19.60
CA ALA A 274 4.23 -7.86 -19.82
C ALA A 274 5.71 -8.00 -20.24
N ALA A 275 6.49 -8.88 -19.60
CA ALA A 275 7.88 -9.14 -19.97
C ALA A 275 7.98 -9.70 -21.40
N LEU A 276 7.13 -10.65 -21.77
CA LEU A 276 7.09 -11.22 -23.12
C LEU A 276 6.77 -10.18 -24.20
N TRP A 277 5.90 -9.21 -23.89
CA TRP A 277 5.57 -8.12 -24.81
C TRP A 277 6.69 -7.08 -24.86
N ILE A 278 7.01 -6.46 -23.73
CA ILE A 278 7.91 -5.32 -23.62
C ILE A 278 9.34 -5.72 -23.95
N GLY A 279 9.81 -6.86 -23.47
CA GLY A 279 11.19 -7.31 -23.70
C GLY A 279 11.47 -7.77 -25.13
N ALA A 280 10.45 -7.90 -25.99
CA ALA A 280 10.66 -8.13 -27.41
C ALA A 280 11.03 -6.84 -28.17
N LEU A 281 10.70 -5.65 -27.65
CA LEU A 281 10.81 -4.38 -28.37
C LEU A 281 12.27 -4.00 -28.66
N VAL A 282 13.15 -4.06 -27.65
CA VAL A 282 14.57 -3.69 -27.81
C VAL A 282 15.29 -4.64 -28.80
N PRO A 283 15.16 -5.97 -28.69
CA PRO A 283 15.71 -6.88 -29.70
C PRO A 283 15.13 -6.65 -31.10
N LEU A 284 13.83 -6.37 -31.25
CA LEU A 284 13.22 -6.08 -32.55
C LEU A 284 13.74 -4.78 -33.18
N LEU A 285 14.17 -3.81 -32.37
CA LEU A 285 14.82 -2.59 -32.87
C LEU A 285 16.26 -2.87 -33.33
N ALA A 286 16.97 -3.69 -32.57
CA ALA A 286 18.40 -4.00 -32.76
C ALA A 286 18.69 -5.03 -33.87
N ASP A 287 17.76 -5.94 -34.18
CA ASP A 287 17.98 -7.03 -35.14
C ASP A 287 18.12 -6.52 -36.60
N PRO A 288 19.15 -6.94 -37.37
CA PRO A 288 19.31 -6.56 -38.77
C PRO A 288 18.06 -6.88 -39.62
N ALA A 289 17.85 -6.12 -40.69
CA ALA A 289 16.62 -6.21 -41.49
C ALA A 289 16.24 -7.62 -41.98
N ARG A 290 17.22 -8.52 -42.21
CA ARG A 290 16.97 -9.92 -42.61
C ARG A 290 16.52 -10.82 -41.45
N GLY A 291 17.19 -10.78 -40.29
CA GLY A 291 16.79 -11.56 -39.10
C GLY A 291 15.47 -11.08 -38.48
N ARG A 292 15.26 -9.76 -38.53
CA ARG A 292 14.06 -9.08 -38.00
C ARG A 292 12.75 -9.58 -38.61
N ARG A 293 12.72 -10.01 -39.88
CA ARG A 293 11.47 -10.48 -40.53
C ARG A 293 10.95 -11.79 -39.93
N GLY A 294 11.84 -12.77 -39.70
CA GLY A 294 11.48 -14.05 -39.11
C GLY A 294 10.99 -13.89 -37.67
N ALA A 295 11.76 -13.14 -36.88
CA ALA A 295 11.42 -12.82 -35.51
C ALA A 295 10.11 -12.02 -35.39
N LEU A 296 9.92 -10.98 -36.22
CA LEU A 296 8.70 -10.17 -36.26
C LEU A 296 7.47 -11.02 -36.59
N ARG A 297 7.57 -11.96 -37.53
CA ARG A 297 6.45 -12.87 -37.87
C ARG A 297 6.08 -13.78 -36.70
N ARG A 298 7.08 -14.34 -35.99
CA ARG A 298 6.85 -15.18 -34.79
C ARG A 298 6.21 -14.35 -33.67
N PHE A 299 6.73 -13.15 -33.43
CA PHE A 299 6.22 -12.23 -32.43
C PHE A 299 4.78 -11.79 -32.74
N SER A 300 4.49 -11.41 -33.98
CA SER A 300 3.15 -10.98 -34.43
C SER A 300 2.08 -12.08 -34.29
N ARG A 301 2.48 -13.36 -34.35
CA ARG A 301 1.58 -14.50 -34.06
C ARG A 301 1.34 -14.73 -32.57
N LEU A 302 2.36 -14.48 -31.75
CA LEU A 302 2.31 -14.69 -30.30
C LEU A 302 1.55 -13.57 -29.58
N ILE A 303 1.74 -12.33 -30.02
CA ILE A 303 1.33 -11.14 -29.27
C ILE A 303 -0.17 -11.05 -28.92
N PRO A 304 -1.14 -11.49 -29.76
CA PRO A 304 -2.55 -11.42 -29.36
C PRO A 304 -2.88 -12.26 -28.12
N TRP A 305 -2.23 -13.42 -27.96
CA TRP A 305 -2.41 -14.28 -26.79
C TRP A 305 -1.79 -13.66 -25.54
N VAL A 306 -0.60 -13.08 -25.69
CA VAL A 306 0.09 -12.35 -24.60
C VAL A 306 -0.76 -11.16 -24.15
N LEU A 307 -1.31 -10.37 -25.09
CA LEU A 307 -2.22 -9.28 -24.77
C LEU A 307 -3.51 -9.75 -24.08
N GLY A 308 -4.08 -10.87 -24.52
CA GLY A 308 -5.23 -11.48 -23.83
C GLY A 308 -4.94 -11.80 -22.36
N VAL A 309 -3.75 -12.35 -22.07
CA VAL A 309 -3.32 -12.61 -20.68
C VAL A 309 -3.11 -11.31 -19.91
N VAL A 310 -2.46 -10.29 -20.48
CA VAL A 310 -2.27 -8.97 -19.83
C VAL A 310 -3.61 -8.33 -19.49
N LEU A 311 -4.57 -8.34 -20.41
CA LEU A 311 -5.90 -7.75 -20.22
C LEU A 311 -6.72 -8.51 -19.18
N ALA A 312 -6.77 -9.84 -19.27
CA ALA A 312 -7.52 -10.67 -18.33
C ALA A 312 -6.96 -10.56 -16.89
N SER A 313 -5.65 -10.72 -16.74
CA SER A 313 -4.97 -10.57 -15.44
C SER A 313 -5.08 -9.15 -14.89
N GLY A 314 -4.88 -8.12 -15.72
CA GLY A 314 -4.98 -6.72 -15.32
C GLY A 314 -6.40 -6.35 -14.87
N THR A 315 -7.41 -6.86 -15.55
CA THR A 315 -8.82 -6.65 -15.18
C THR A 315 -9.13 -7.32 -13.84
N ALA A 316 -8.73 -8.59 -13.65
CA ALA A 316 -8.91 -9.29 -12.38
C ALA A 316 -8.25 -8.53 -11.21
N ILE A 317 -7.00 -8.09 -11.39
CA ILE A 317 -6.28 -7.30 -10.38
C ILE A 317 -7.00 -5.98 -10.09
N ALA A 318 -7.43 -5.24 -11.11
CA ALA A 318 -8.09 -3.96 -10.95
C ALA A 318 -9.42 -4.07 -10.20
N LEU A 319 -10.25 -5.07 -10.54
CA LEU A 319 -11.55 -5.29 -9.89
C LEU A 319 -11.39 -5.57 -8.38
N VAL A 320 -10.45 -6.46 -8.02
CA VAL A 320 -10.20 -6.79 -6.62
C VAL A 320 -9.62 -5.60 -5.85
N GLN A 321 -8.64 -4.89 -6.44
CA GLN A 321 -7.96 -3.79 -5.75
C GLN A 321 -8.84 -2.56 -5.53
N LEU A 322 -9.72 -2.24 -6.48
CA LEU A 322 -10.63 -1.09 -6.37
C LEU A 322 -11.82 -1.37 -5.46
N GLY A 323 -12.40 -2.57 -5.51
CA GLY A 323 -13.61 -2.98 -4.78
C GLY A 323 -14.91 -2.29 -5.24
N ARG A 324 -14.85 -1.02 -5.64
CA ARG A 324 -15.98 -0.23 -6.16
C ARG A 324 -15.55 0.68 -7.32
N PRO A 325 -16.41 0.91 -8.33
CA PRO A 325 -16.07 1.74 -9.49
C PRO A 325 -15.68 3.19 -9.13
N ALA A 326 -16.37 3.79 -8.14
CA ALA A 326 -16.10 5.16 -7.72
C ALA A 326 -14.67 5.38 -7.22
N ALA A 327 -14.02 4.33 -6.72
CA ALA A 327 -12.65 4.41 -6.23
C ALA A 327 -11.65 4.76 -7.34
N LEU A 328 -12.04 4.58 -8.61
CA LEU A 328 -11.22 4.89 -9.78
C LEU A 328 -10.91 6.39 -9.88
N TRP A 329 -11.82 7.28 -9.49
CA TRP A 329 -11.58 8.73 -9.50
C TRP A 329 -11.48 9.35 -8.09
N SER A 330 -12.07 8.69 -7.08
CA SER A 330 -12.10 9.21 -5.70
C SER A 330 -10.84 8.90 -4.89
N THR A 331 -9.91 8.10 -5.42
CA THR A 331 -8.68 7.70 -4.71
C THR A 331 -7.44 7.93 -5.56
N ASP A 332 -6.30 8.19 -4.91
CA ASP A 332 -5.03 8.40 -5.62
C ASP A 332 -4.57 7.12 -6.33
N TYR A 333 -4.80 5.94 -5.74
CA TYR A 333 -4.57 4.65 -6.40
C TYR A 333 -5.36 4.54 -7.72
N GLY A 334 -6.64 4.91 -7.68
CA GLY A 334 -7.51 4.93 -8.85
C GLY A 334 -7.05 5.91 -9.93
N ARG A 335 -6.61 7.11 -9.54
CA ARG A 335 -6.06 8.11 -10.47
C ARG A 335 -4.79 7.62 -11.16
N VAL A 336 -3.88 6.98 -10.41
CA VAL A 336 -2.68 6.34 -10.99
C VAL A 336 -3.09 5.23 -11.98
N LEU A 337 -4.10 4.43 -11.63
CA LEU A 337 -4.64 3.41 -12.53
C LEU A 337 -5.27 4.02 -13.80
N LEU A 338 -6.01 5.12 -13.70
CA LEU A 338 -6.56 5.83 -14.86
C LEU A 338 -5.47 6.30 -15.82
N VAL A 339 -4.41 6.92 -15.31
CA VAL A 339 -3.25 7.33 -16.12
C VAL A 339 -2.62 6.11 -16.79
N LYS A 340 -2.41 5.02 -16.05
CA LYS A 340 -1.90 3.76 -16.61
C LYS A 340 -2.80 3.23 -17.72
N LEU A 341 -4.13 3.22 -17.53
CA LEU A 341 -5.09 2.75 -18.51
C LEU A 341 -5.07 3.61 -19.78
N GLY A 342 -4.98 4.93 -19.65
CA GLY A 342 -4.82 5.85 -20.79
C GLY A 342 -3.53 5.58 -21.58
N LEU A 343 -2.39 5.43 -20.88
CA LEU A 343 -1.11 5.10 -21.51
C LEU A 343 -1.13 3.73 -22.20
N VAL A 344 -1.73 2.71 -21.56
CA VAL A 344 -1.90 1.38 -22.15
C VAL A 344 -2.83 1.41 -23.36
N ALA A 345 -3.93 2.18 -23.32
CA ALA A 345 -4.82 2.34 -24.47
C ALA A 345 -4.09 2.96 -25.66
N LEU A 346 -3.26 3.99 -25.43
CA LEU A 346 -2.40 4.58 -26.46
C LEU A 346 -1.38 3.56 -26.99
N MET A 347 -0.73 2.82 -26.11
CA MET A 347 0.22 1.76 -26.48
C MET A 347 -0.46 0.66 -27.31
N LEU A 348 -1.69 0.27 -26.99
CA LEU A 348 -2.48 -0.71 -27.76
C LEU A 348 -2.89 -0.16 -29.12
N ALA A 349 -3.20 1.14 -29.23
CA ALA A 349 -3.48 1.78 -30.52
C ALA A 349 -2.24 1.77 -31.43
N VAL A 350 -1.05 2.08 -30.88
CA VAL A 350 0.22 1.97 -31.60
C VAL A 350 0.50 0.51 -31.99
N ALA A 351 0.31 -0.44 -31.08
CA ALA A 351 0.50 -1.87 -31.36
C ALA A 351 -0.45 -2.39 -32.45
N LEU A 352 -1.68 -1.90 -32.49
CA LEU A 352 -2.65 -2.21 -33.53
C LEU A 352 -2.22 -1.64 -34.90
N ALA A 353 -1.80 -0.37 -34.94
CA ALA A 353 -1.25 0.25 -36.14
C ALA A 353 0.02 -0.49 -36.62
N ASN A 354 0.88 -0.90 -35.68
CA ASN A 354 2.05 -1.73 -35.96
C ASN A 354 1.66 -3.04 -36.61
N ARG A 355 0.64 -3.73 -36.11
CA ARG A 355 0.19 -5.02 -36.64
C ARG A 355 -0.46 -4.90 -38.01
N LEU A 356 -1.35 -3.93 -38.19
CA LEU A 356 -2.19 -3.81 -39.39
C LEU A 356 -1.51 -3.06 -40.54
N LEU A 357 -0.66 -2.07 -40.23
CA LEU A 357 -0.14 -1.14 -41.22
C LEU A 357 1.39 -1.21 -41.35
N LEU A 358 2.11 -1.11 -40.22
CA LEU A 358 3.57 -0.88 -40.24
C LEU A 358 4.38 -2.17 -40.39
N ALA A 359 3.96 -3.28 -39.79
CA ALA A 359 4.61 -4.58 -39.94
C ALA A 359 4.53 -5.11 -41.40
N PRO A 360 3.37 -5.04 -42.10
CA PRO A 360 3.33 -5.35 -43.53
C PRO A 360 4.26 -4.48 -44.38
N ARG A 361 4.37 -3.17 -44.09
CA ARG A 361 5.31 -2.25 -44.77
C ARG A 361 6.77 -2.65 -44.54
N ALA A 362 7.14 -2.94 -43.29
CA ALA A 362 8.48 -3.37 -42.93
C ALA A 362 8.88 -4.71 -43.61
N MET A 363 7.93 -5.62 -43.79
CA MET A 363 8.15 -6.86 -44.54
C MET A 363 8.47 -6.61 -46.04
N ARG A 364 7.94 -5.52 -46.61
CA ARG A 364 8.20 -5.09 -48.00
C ARG A 364 9.48 -4.26 -48.17
N GLY A 365 10.16 -3.90 -47.09
CA GLY A 365 11.45 -3.19 -47.11
C GLY A 365 11.44 -1.79 -46.51
N ASP A 366 10.27 -1.18 -46.31
CA ASP A 366 10.12 0.12 -45.67
C ASP A 366 9.95 -0.04 -44.14
N GLY A 367 11.09 -0.15 -43.45
CA GLY A 367 11.14 -0.42 -42.01
C GLY A 367 11.26 0.82 -41.12
N GLY A 368 11.40 2.02 -41.69
CA GLY A 368 11.59 3.27 -40.94
C GLY A 368 10.41 3.59 -40.02
N PRO A 369 9.16 3.62 -40.53
CA PRO A 369 7.97 3.90 -39.73
C PRO A 369 7.76 2.91 -38.57
N LEU A 370 8.07 1.61 -38.78
CA LEU A 370 7.97 0.60 -37.73
C LEU A 370 9.01 0.84 -36.62
N ARG A 371 10.22 1.31 -36.95
CA ARG A 371 11.25 1.63 -35.94
C ARG A 371 10.80 2.79 -35.05
N LEU A 372 10.32 3.87 -35.65
CA LEU A 372 9.78 5.01 -34.90
C LEU A 372 8.63 4.59 -33.99
N ALA A 373 7.72 3.73 -34.48
CA ALA A 373 6.62 3.24 -33.66
C ALA A 373 7.10 2.38 -32.47
N ILE A 374 8.15 1.55 -32.64
CA ILE A 374 8.77 0.80 -31.53
C ILE A 374 9.43 1.75 -30.53
N GLU A 375 10.08 2.83 -30.98
CA GLU A 375 10.66 3.85 -30.10
C GLU A 375 9.57 4.58 -29.29
N VAL A 376 8.44 4.90 -29.92
CA VAL A 376 7.26 5.46 -29.23
C VAL A 376 6.70 4.46 -28.22
N GLU A 377 6.59 3.17 -28.58
CA GLU A 377 6.16 2.13 -27.62
C GLU A 377 7.12 2.04 -26.42
N LEU A 378 8.44 2.12 -26.64
CA LEU A 378 9.43 2.13 -25.56
C LEU A 378 9.28 3.35 -24.65
N ALA A 379 9.02 4.54 -25.21
CA ALA A 379 8.74 5.74 -24.42
C ALA A 379 7.47 5.57 -23.56
N LEU A 380 6.39 5.02 -24.14
CA LEU A 380 5.16 4.72 -23.41
C LEU A 380 5.39 3.69 -22.30
N VAL A 381 6.21 2.67 -22.55
CA VAL A 381 6.60 1.69 -21.53
C VAL A 381 7.30 2.37 -20.36
N VAL A 382 8.24 3.28 -20.61
CA VAL A 382 8.93 4.02 -19.55
C VAL A 382 7.92 4.83 -18.72
N LEU A 383 6.97 5.52 -19.38
CA LEU A 383 5.91 6.28 -18.68
C LEU A 383 4.99 5.37 -17.87
N ILE A 384 4.61 4.21 -18.40
CA ILE A 384 3.80 3.21 -17.69
C ILE A 384 4.54 2.71 -16.45
N ILE A 385 5.83 2.36 -16.57
CA ILE A 385 6.66 1.86 -15.46
C ILE A 385 6.82 2.95 -14.39
N ALA A 386 7.12 4.18 -14.78
CA ALA A 386 7.21 5.33 -13.89
C ALA A 386 5.89 5.57 -13.12
N THR A 387 4.76 5.44 -13.82
CA THR A 387 3.41 5.58 -13.24
C THR A 387 3.12 4.48 -12.24
N VAL A 388 3.33 3.20 -12.58
CA VAL A 388 3.03 2.09 -11.66
C VAL A 388 3.97 2.04 -10.46
N ALA A 389 5.19 2.58 -10.56
CA ALA A 389 6.09 2.69 -9.43
C ALA A 389 5.54 3.61 -8.31
N LEU A 390 4.58 4.51 -8.63
CA LEU A 390 3.89 5.34 -7.64
C LEU A 390 2.97 4.54 -6.71
N TRP A 391 2.53 3.33 -7.11
CA TRP A 391 1.69 2.48 -6.24
C TRP A 391 2.37 2.06 -4.94
N ARG A 392 3.69 2.28 -4.78
CA ARG A 392 4.35 2.18 -3.46
C ARG A 392 3.79 3.20 -2.45
N TYR A 393 3.31 4.35 -2.92
CA TYR A 393 2.86 5.48 -2.08
C TYR A 393 1.36 5.73 -2.13
N THR A 394 0.64 5.09 -3.04
CA THR A 394 -0.82 5.15 -3.13
C THR A 394 -1.38 3.76 -2.81
N PRO A 395 -1.67 3.42 -1.55
CA PRO A 395 -2.22 2.10 -1.21
C PRO A 395 -3.60 1.91 -1.88
N PRO A 396 -3.97 0.68 -2.27
CA PRO A 396 -5.26 0.42 -2.88
C PRO A 396 -6.41 0.67 -1.89
N PRO A 397 -7.60 1.09 -2.37
CA PRO A 397 -8.74 1.41 -1.52
C PRO A 397 -9.13 0.27 -0.58
N ARG A 398 -9.03 -0.98 -1.03
CA ARG A 398 -9.37 -2.16 -0.21
C ARG A 398 -8.43 -2.41 0.98
N SER A 399 -7.23 -1.83 0.97
CA SER A 399 -6.23 -2.05 2.02
C SER A 399 -6.17 -0.93 3.04
N LEU A 400 -6.84 0.19 2.74
CA LEU A 400 -7.03 1.24 3.71
C LEU A 400 -7.95 0.69 4.81
N PRO A 401 -7.73 1.06 6.09
CA PRO A 401 -8.70 0.78 7.14
C PRO A 401 -10.06 1.25 6.64
N SER A 402 -11.07 0.40 6.76
CA SER A 402 -12.45 0.85 6.64
C SER A 402 -12.61 1.94 7.69
N VAL A 403 -12.64 3.19 7.26
CA VAL A 403 -13.19 4.28 8.07
C VAL A 403 -14.64 3.84 8.25
N LEU A 404 -14.90 3.21 9.39
CA LEU A 404 -16.24 2.81 9.76
C LEU A 404 -17.06 4.09 9.70
N PRO A 405 -18.20 4.07 9.00
CA PRO A 405 -18.95 5.29 8.74
C PRO A 405 -19.25 5.96 10.07
N GLU A 406 -18.72 7.16 10.26
CA GLU A 406 -19.14 8.05 11.33
C GLU A 406 -20.61 8.35 11.08
N ILE A 407 -21.47 8.02 12.05
CA ILE A 407 -22.84 8.52 12.00
C ILE A 407 -22.79 9.95 12.51
N ARG A 408 -23.32 10.87 11.71
CA ARG A 408 -23.53 12.27 12.10
C ARG A 408 -25.01 12.49 12.36
N LEU A 409 -25.32 12.97 13.55
CA LEU A 409 -26.67 13.23 13.99
C LEU A 409 -26.81 14.72 14.23
N GLN A 410 -27.72 15.35 13.51
CA GLN A 410 -28.11 16.71 13.82
C GLN A 410 -29.12 16.68 14.96
N LEU A 411 -28.71 17.22 16.09
CA LEU A 411 -29.50 17.33 17.30
C LEU A 411 -29.97 18.76 17.45
N ALA A 412 -31.26 18.97 17.66
CA ALA A 412 -31.82 20.30 17.83
C ALA A 412 -32.96 20.34 18.86
N SER A 413 -32.89 21.31 19.75
CA SER A 413 -33.97 21.82 20.57
C SER A 413 -34.19 23.31 20.23
N PRO A 414 -35.24 23.98 20.74
CA PRO A 414 -35.43 25.41 20.53
C PRO A 414 -34.25 26.27 21.03
N ALA A 415 -33.51 25.81 22.04
CA ALA A 415 -32.45 26.56 22.70
C ALA A 415 -31.03 26.12 22.28
N LEU A 416 -30.82 24.87 21.88
CA LEU A 416 -29.50 24.31 21.56
C LEU A 416 -29.57 23.42 20.31
N SER A 417 -28.63 23.59 19.39
CA SER A 417 -28.41 22.65 18.29
C SER A 417 -26.94 22.28 18.16
N ALA A 418 -26.67 21.02 17.83
CA ALA A 418 -25.32 20.51 17.61
C ALA A 418 -25.34 19.38 16.58
N GLU A 419 -24.22 19.14 15.93
CA GLU A 419 -23.97 17.92 15.16
C GLU A 419 -23.11 16.99 16.02
N ILE A 420 -23.55 15.75 16.23
CA ILE A 420 -22.79 14.73 16.96
C ILE A 420 -22.28 13.68 15.99
N GLY A 421 -20.97 13.48 15.96
CA GLY A 421 -20.31 12.38 15.25
C GLY A 421 -20.03 11.21 16.18
N VAL A 422 -20.37 9.99 15.78
CA VAL A 422 -20.04 8.75 16.52
C VAL A 422 -19.26 7.81 15.62
N SER A 423 -18.05 7.41 16.04
CA SER A 423 -17.17 6.56 15.24
C SER A 423 -16.32 5.59 16.07
N PRO A 424 -16.34 4.28 15.76
CA PRO A 424 -17.33 3.61 14.91
C PRO A 424 -18.69 3.48 15.62
N PRO A 425 -19.83 3.49 14.90
CA PRO A 425 -21.16 3.38 15.50
C PRO A 425 -21.55 1.92 15.79
N ARG A 426 -20.72 1.20 16.55
CA ARG A 426 -20.92 -0.23 16.88
C ARG A 426 -20.41 -0.60 18.26
N VAL A 427 -20.82 -1.77 18.76
CA VAL A 427 -20.36 -2.33 20.04
C VAL A 427 -18.83 -2.30 20.14
N GLY A 428 -18.32 -1.80 21.27
CA GLY A 428 -16.90 -1.62 21.53
C GLY A 428 -16.57 -0.19 21.94
N LEU A 429 -15.31 0.21 21.73
CA LEU A 429 -14.85 1.56 22.00
C LEU A 429 -15.30 2.49 20.86
N VAL A 430 -16.11 3.50 21.20
CA VAL A 430 -16.61 4.51 20.28
C VAL A 430 -16.05 5.87 20.66
N SER A 431 -15.67 6.69 19.68
CA SER A 431 -15.31 8.10 19.88
C SER A 431 -16.50 8.97 19.52
N VAL A 432 -16.75 10.02 20.30
CA VAL A 432 -17.84 10.97 20.06
C VAL A 432 -17.26 12.36 19.83
N THR A 433 -17.73 13.04 18.79
CA THR A 433 -17.37 14.43 18.47
C THR A 433 -18.61 15.31 18.50
N VAL A 434 -18.45 16.57 18.87
CA VAL A 434 -19.50 17.59 18.84
C VAL A 434 -19.05 18.74 17.94
N SER A 435 -19.86 19.10 16.96
CA SER A 435 -19.59 20.21 16.04
C SER A 435 -20.84 21.06 15.80
N ASP A 436 -20.67 22.19 15.12
CA ASP A 436 -21.76 23.11 14.75
C ASP A 436 -22.68 23.51 15.93
N LEU A 437 -22.07 23.73 17.09
CA LEU A 437 -22.77 24.08 18.33
C LEU A 437 -23.38 25.48 18.23
N ARG A 438 -24.70 25.57 18.34
CA ARG A 438 -25.43 26.84 18.34
C ARG A 438 -26.40 26.91 19.51
N VAL A 439 -26.45 28.06 20.17
CA VAL A 439 -27.43 28.37 21.22
C VAL A 439 -28.29 29.52 20.72
N ASP A 440 -29.61 29.37 20.81
CA ASP A 440 -30.60 30.31 20.26
C ASP A 440 -30.34 30.67 18.78
N GLY A 441 -29.87 29.68 18.01
CA GLY A 441 -29.53 29.82 16.59
C GLY A 441 -28.19 30.51 16.28
N GLN A 442 -27.44 30.95 17.29
CA GLN A 442 -26.14 31.60 17.12
C GLN A 442 -25.00 30.63 17.48
N PRO A 443 -23.91 30.57 16.69
CA PRO A 443 -22.72 29.79 17.05
C PRO A 443 -22.17 30.21 18.42
N VAL A 444 -21.84 29.25 19.26
CA VAL A 444 -21.31 29.52 20.61
C VAL A 444 -20.04 28.71 20.85
N THR A 445 -19.05 29.34 21.49
CA THR A 445 -17.94 28.63 22.11
C THR A 445 -18.32 28.36 23.57
N PRO A 446 -18.61 27.12 23.95
CA PRO A 446 -19.05 26.83 25.32
C PRO A 446 -17.87 26.98 26.30
N LYS A 447 -18.14 26.93 27.60
CA LYS A 447 -17.10 26.77 28.64
C LYS A 447 -16.70 25.31 28.82
N SER A 448 -17.66 24.40 28.72
CA SER A 448 -17.43 22.94 28.66
C SER A 448 -18.57 22.23 27.96
N VAL A 449 -18.28 21.02 27.47
CA VAL A 449 -19.24 20.11 26.87
C VAL A 449 -19.17 18.77 27.60
N GLU A 450 -20.27 18.35 28.22
CA GLU A 450 -20.42 17.01 28.79
C GLU A 450 -21.27 16.16 27.84
N VAL A 451 -20.74 15.01 27.43
CA VAL A 451 -21.50 13.96 26.73
C VAL A 451 -21.71 12.79 27.67
N GLU A 452 -22.96 12.37 27.77
CA GLU A 452 -23.37 11.18 28.51
C GLU A 452 -24.02 10.16 27.57
N LEU A 453 -23.62 8.90 27.70
CA LEU A 453 -24.26 7.76 27.07
C LEU A 453 -24.80 6.80 28.13
N SER A 454 -26.06 6.41 28.00
CA SER A 454 -26.69 5.42 28.87
C SER A 454 -27.64 4.48 28.11
N LYS A 455 -27.88 3.30 28.68
CA LYS A 455 -28.87 2.33 28.19
C LYS A 455 -29.73 1.87 29.36
N PRO A 456 -30.71 2.70 29.81
CA PRO A 456 -31.43 2.48 31.07
C PRO A 456 -32.16 1.15 31.14
N ALA A 457 -32.71 0.66 30.02
CA ALA A 457 -33.40 -0.63 29.93
C ALA A 457 -32.53 -1.83 30.33
N TYR A 458 -31.20 -1.67 30.33
CA TYR A 458 -30.22 -2.70 30.68
C TYR A 458 -29.36 -2.28 31.89
N GLY A 459 -29.67 -1.16 32.54
CA GLY A 459 -28.89 -0.65 33.68
C GLY A 459 -27.45 -0.27 33.35
N LEU A 460 -27.16 0.13 32.10
CA LEU A 460 -25.81 0.53 31.69
C LEU A 460 -25.66 2.06 31.61
N GLY A 461 -24.51 2.55 32.05
CA GLY A 461 -24.24 3.98 32.21
C GLY A 461 -24.84 4.55 33.51
N PRO A 462 -24.79 5.87 33.71
CA PRO A 462 -24.31 6.87 32.76
C PRO A 462 -22.78 6.82 32.58
N PHE A 463 -22.34 6.72 31.33
CA PHE A 463 -20.94 6.93 30.97
C PHE A 463 -20.80 8.39 30.57
N ARG A 464 -19.96 9.15 31.29
CA ARG A 464 -19.83 10.60 31.09
C ARG A 464 -18.42 10.97 30.73
N HIS A 465 -18.30 11.95 29.85
CA HIS A 465 -17.04 12.60 29.57
C HIS A 465 -17.27 14.09 29.41
N GLU A 466 -16.46 14.89 30.09
CA GLU A 466 -16.46 16.34 29.97
C GLU A 466 -15.22 16.76 29.19
N ALA A 467 -15.43 17.56 28.15
CA ALA A 467 -14.39 18.07 27.28
C ALA A 467 -14.36 19.61 27.36
N ALA A 468 -13.13 20.13 27.39
CA ALA A 468 -12.90 21.55 27.17
C ALA A 468 -13.12 21.86 25.68
N PRO A 469 -13.65 23.05 25.34
CA PRO A 469 -13.90 23.41 23.95
C PRO A 469 -12.58 23.55 23.19
N ASP A 470 -12.49 22.90 22.04
CA ASP A 470 -11.47 23.17 21.04
C ASP A 470 -12.09 24.02 19.91
N CYS A 471 -11.26 24.69 19.10
CA CYS A 471 -11.75 25.60 18.06
C CYS A 471 -12.48 24.84 16.94
N GLY A 472 -13.81 24.75 17.03
CA GLY A 472 -14.69 24.19 16.00
C GLY A 472 -15.33 22.86 16.39
N VAL A 473 -14.56 21.77 16.31
CA VAL A 473 -15.03 20.41 16.65
C VAL A 473 -14.47 20.04 18.02
N VAL A 474 -15.35 19.69 18.95
CA VAL A 474 -14.99 19.22 20.29
C VAL A 474 -14.89 17.70 20.27
N ASP A 475 -13.74 17.14 20.63
CA ASP A 475 -13.59 15.72 20.93
C ASP A 475 -14.24 15.45 22.30
N ALA A 476 -15.42 14.83 22.29
CA ALA A 476 -16.19 14.54 23.49
C ALA A 476 -15.75 13.22 24.16
N GLY A 477 -14.65 12.64 23.73
CA GLY A 477 -14.01 11.50 24.35
C GLY A 477 -14.47 10.15 23.82
N ARG A 478 -14.02 9.10 24.52
CA ARG A 478 -14.22 7.69 24.13
C ARG A 478 -15.05 6.95 25.15
N PHE A 479 -16.00 6.17 24.65
CA PHE A 479 -16.96 5.42 25.44
C PHE A 479 -16.86 3.94 25.08
N LEU A 480 -16.80 3.07 26.08
CA LEU A 480 -16.88 1.63 25.86
C LEU A 480 -18.35 1.20 25.95
N LEU A 481 -18.96 0.92 24.80
CA LEU A 481 -20.37 0.51 24.72
C LEU A 481 -20.45 -1.01 24.54
N PRO A 482 -20.88 -1.77 25.57
CA PRO A 482 -20.82 -3.24 25.53
C PRO A 482 -22.00 -3.90 24.80
N LEU A 483 -23.04 -3.15 24.43
CA LEU A 483 -24.26 -3.67 23.79
C LEU A 483 -24.67 -2.82 22.58
N ASP A 484 -25.31 -3.46 21.62
CA ASP A 484 -25.89 -2.88 20.41
C ASP A 484 -27.30 -2.30 20.65
N GLY A 485 -27.92 -1.80 19.58
CA GLY A 485 -29.23 -1.15 19.57
C GLY A 485 -29.20 0.30 20.07
N TYR A 486 -30.35 0.79 20.52
CA TYR A 486 -30.50 2.20 20.92
C TYR A 486 -29.84 2.52 22.27
N TRP A 487 -29.11 3.63 22.32
CA TRP A 487 -28.53 4.27 23.49
C TRP A 487 -29.10 5.67 23.64
N VAL A 488 -29.29 6.12 24.88
CA VAL A 488 -29.67 7.51 25.19
C VAL A 488 -28.39 8.34 25.23
N LEU A 489 -28.31 9.34 24.35
CA LEU A 489 -27.29 10.36 24.35
C LEU A 489 -27.84 11.62 25.02
N THR A 490 -27.09 12.14 25.99
CA THR A 490 -27.37 13.44 26.62
C THR A 490 -26.16 14.34 26.42
N LEU A 491 -26.38 15.47 25.77
CA LEU A 491 -25.41 16.54 25.57
C LEU A 491 -25.72 17.67 26.55
N ARG A 492 -24.74 18.08 27.34
CA ARG A 492 -24.82 19.24 28.22
C ARG A 492 -23.76 20.25 27.86
N VAL A 493 -24.18 21.49 27.73
CA VAL A 493 -23.35 22.58 27.26
C VAL A 493 -23.37 23.68 28.30
N LEU A 494 -22.24 23.90 28.96
CA LEU A 494 -22.08 25.03 29.85
C LEU A 494 -21.78 26.28 29.01
N VAL A 495 -22.76 27.18 28.89
CA VAL A 495 -22.65 28.40 28.07
C VAL A 495 -22.04 29.55 28.89
N SER A 496 -22.47 29.68 30.14
CA SER A 496 -21.97 30.68 31.10
C SER A 496 -22.07 30.14 32.53
N ASP A 497 -21.54 30.87 33.52
CA ASP A 497 -21.58 30.45 34.93
C ASP A 497 -23.01 30.22 35.48
N PHE A 498 -24.03 30.74 34.77
CA PHE A 498 -25.43 30.65 35.17
C PHE A 498 -26.32 30.02 34.11
N ARG A 499 -25.77 29.52 32.99
CA ARG A 499 -26.54 28.93 31.88
C ARG A 499 -25.94 27.62 31.41
N VAL A 500 -26.68 26.53 31.61
CA VAL A 500 -26.43 25.21 31.05
C VAL A 500 -27.59 24.85 30.15
N GLU A 501 -27.29 24.46 28.92
CA GLU A 501 -28.27 23.92 27.99
C GLU A 501 -28.09 22.40 27.89
N GLU A 502 -29.20 21.67 27.84
CA GLU A 502 -29.21 20.22 27.75
C GLU A 502 -30.04 19.76 26.55
N LEU A 503 -29.54 18.75 25.85
CA LEU A 503 -30.23 18.10 24.76
C LEU A 503 -30.12 16.59 24.91
N ARG A 504 -31.22 15.87 24.69
CA ARG A 504 -31.26 14.40 24.74
C ARG A 504 -31.84 13.81 23.47
N ASP A 505 -31.28 12.69 23.02
CA ASP A 505 -31.81 11.91 21.90
C ASP A 505 -31.34 10.45 21.95
N LEU A 506 -31.79 9.65 20.99
CA LEU A 506 -31.40 8.25 20.82
C LEU A 506 -30.37 8.12 19.70
N ILE A 507 -29.35 7.31 19.95
CA ILE A 507 -28.38 6.89 18.93
C ILE A 507 -28.45 5.36 18.76
N GLU A 508 -28.36 4.88 17.53
CA GLU A 508 -28.33 3.44 17.24
C GLU A 508 -26.88 2.96 17.11
N ILE A 509 -26.53 1.92 17.88
CA ILE A 509 -25.22 1.28 17.87
C ILE A 509 -25.36 -0.10 17.24
N ALA A 510 -24.62 -0.37 16.17
CA ALA A 510 -24.66 -1.65 15.48
C ALA A 510 -23.98 -2.79 16.28
N PRO A 511 -24.28 -4.07 16.00
CA PRO A 511 -23.61 -5.22 16.62
C PRO A 511 -22.09 -5.23 16.42
N ALA A 512 -21.37 -5.93 17.29
CA ALA A 512 -19.96 -6.26 17.06
C ALA A 512 -19.84 -7.11 15.77
N SER A 513 -18.84 -6.79 14.93
CA SER A 513 -18.60 -7.49 13.65
C SER A 513 -17.92 -8.83 13.83
#